data_AF-A0A6M0BWQ2-F1
#
_entry.id   AF-A0A6M0BWQ2-F1
#
_cell.length_a   1.000
_cell.length_b   1.000
_cell.length_c   1.000
_cell.angle_alpha   90.00
_cell.angle_beta   90.00
_cell.angle_gamma   90.00
#
_symmetry.space_group_name_H-M   'P 1'
#
loop_
_entity.id
_entity.type
_entity.pdbx_description
1 polymer ?
#
loop_
_entity_poly.entity_id
_entity_poly.type
_entity_poly.pdbx_seq_one_letter_code
_entity_poly.pdbx_strand_id
1 'polypeptide(L)'
;MSVSKEEAKQLLERLIFDKERPKDWVQDVWGMSPTLGETAAKLLDVFDVLIRSCPEAELNDVLQTFDTELKELFDEDSEAS
;
A
#
# COMPACT_ATOMS: atom_id res chain seq x y z
N MET A 1 7.71 10.98 -11.15
CA MET A 1 9.05 10.39 -10.92
C MET A 1 9.02 8.97 -11.45
N SER A 2 10.16 8.38 -11.86
CA SER A 2 10.24 6.93 -12.11
C SER A 2 10.84 6.32 -10.86
N VAL A 3 10.06 5.54 -10.13
CA VAL A 3 10.53 4.77 -8.97
C VAL A 3 10.66 3.30 -9.34
N SER A 4 11.52 2.59 -8.62
CA SER A 4 11.65 1.14 -8.77
C SER A 4 10.36 0.43 -8.34
N LYS A 5 10.16 -0.81 -8.79
CA LYS A 5 9.02 -1.64 -8.35
C LYS A 5 8.95 -1.77 -6.82
N GLU A 6 10.07 -1.96 -6.14
CA GLU A 6 10.13 -2.04 -4.68
C GLU A 6 9.71 -0.74 -4.00
N GLU A 7 10.16 0.41 -4.51
CA GLU A 7 9.73 1.72 -4.00
C GLU A 7 8.24 1.96 -4.28
N ALA A 8 7.76 1.61 -5.49
CA ALA A 8 6.35 1.70 -5.83
C ALA A 8 5.49 0.85 -4.89
N LYS A 9 5.95 -0.36 -4.57
CA LYS A 9 5.31 -1.23 -3.57
C LYS A 9 5.23 -0.53 -2.23
N GLN A 10 6.32 0.02 -1.72
CA GLN A 10 6.35 0.69 -0.42
C GLN A 10 5.42 1.91 -0.36
N LEU A 11 5.37 2.70 -1.43
CA LEU A 11 4.45 3.86 -1.51
C LEU A 11 2.99 3.42 -1.50
N LEU A 12 2.65 2.39 -2.26
CA LEU A 12 1.30 1.85 -2.28
C LEU A 12 0.93 1.16 -0.96
N GLU A 13 1.87 0.47 -0.31
CA GLU A 13 1.67 -0.09 1.03
C GLU A 13 1.38 1.03 2.03
N ARG A 14 2.13 2.13 2.00
CA ARG A 14 1.88 3.29 2.88
C ARG A 14 0.55 3.97 2.57
N LEU A 15 0.15 4.03 1.31
CA LEU A 15 -1.14 4.60 0.92
C LEU A 15 -2.33 3.76 1.43
N ILE A 16 -2.21 2.43 1.42
CA ILE A 16 -3.30 1.51 1.76
C ILE A 16 -3.33 1.17 3.26
N PHE A 17 -2.15 0.98 3.86
CA PHE A 17 -1.99 0.47 5.23
C PHE A 17 -1.38 1.51 6.19
N ASP A 18 -1.24 2.77 5.74
CA ASP A 18 -0.69 3.88 6.54
C ASP A 18 0.69 3.53 7.12
N LYS A 19 0.87 3.62 8.44
CA LYS A 19 2.13 3.30 9.14
C LYS A 19 2.22 1.84 9.56
N GLU A 20 1.21 1.04 9.26
CA GLU A 20 1.14 -0.36 9.66
C GLU A 20 1.70 -1.29 8.59
N ARG A 21 2.34 -2.40 9.01
CA ARG A 21 2.74 -3.42 8.06
C ARG A 21 1.50 -4.15 7.55
N PRO A 22 1.38 -4.47 6.24
CA PRO A 22 0.17 -5.07 5.69
C PRO A 22 -0.30 -6.34 6.41
N LYS A 23 0.63 -7.15 6.92
CA LYS A 23 0.30 -8.37 7.67
C LYS A 23 -0.26 -8.10 9.07
N ASP A 24 0.24 -7.06 9.73
CA ASP A 24 -0.24 -6.66 11.05
C ASP A 24 -1.66 -6.10 10.91
N TRP A 25 -1.90 -5.28 9.88
CA TRP A 25 -3.24 -4.78 9.53
C TRP A 25 -4.25 -5.92 9.30
N VAL A 26 -3.87 -6.98 8.57
CA VAL A 26 -4.73 -8.16 8.39
C VAL A 26 -5.05 -8.83 9.73
N GLN A 27 -4.09 -8.93 10.65
CA GLN A 27 -4.32 -9.51 11.98
C GLN A 27 -5.27 -8.66 12.81
N ASP A 28 -5.14 -7.34 12.74
CA ASP A 28 -6.02 -6.40 13.45
C ASP A 28 -7.46 -6.51 12.94
N VAL A 29 -7.65 -6.58 11.62
CA VAL A 29 -8.97 -6.85 11.01
C VAL A 29 -9.51 -8.21 11.46
N TRP A 30 -8.66 -9.23 11.59
CA TRP A 30 -9.03 -10.55 12.10
C TRP A 30 -9.50 -10.49 13.56
N GLY A 31 -8.86 -9.66 14.38
CA GLY A 31 -9.25 -9.39 15.76
C GLY A 31 -10.62 -8.71 15.89
N MET A 32 -11.03 -7.94 14.87
CA MET A 32 -12.36 -7.32 14.81
C MET A 32 -13.44 -8.28 14.31
N SER A 33 -13.15 -9.04 13.25
CA SER A 33 -14.07 -10.01 12.68
C SER A 33 -13.32 -11.07 11.85
N PRO A 34 -13.49 -12.38 12.16
CA PRO A 34 -12.85 -13.44 11.41
C PRO A 34 -13.21 -13.45 9.91
N THR A 35 -14.44 -13.09 9.55
CA THR A 35 -14.86 -13.06 8.14
C THR A 35 -14.23 -11.90 7.38
N LEU A 36 -14.08 -10.74 8.04
CA LEU A 36 -13.38 -9.59 7.45
C LEU A 36 -11.88 -9.86 7.34
N GLY A 37 -11.29 -10.52 8.34
CA GLY A 37 -9.89 -10.93 8.32
C GLY A 37 -9.57 -11.84 7.12
N GLU A 38 -10.45 -12.81 6.83
CA GLU A 38 -10.27 -13.68 5.66
C GLU A 38 -10.30 -12.88 4.35
N THR A 39 -11.20 -11.91 4.22
CA THR A 39 -11.24 -11.04 3.03
C THR A 39 -10.05 -10.07 2.95
N ALA A 40 -9.56 -9.59 4.08
CA ALA A 40 -8.37 -8.74 4.18
C ALA A 40 -7.11 -9.50 3.76
N ALA A 41 -6.94 -10.75 4.20
CA ALA A 41 -5.85 -11.62 3.76
C ALA A 41 -5.88 -11.83 2.24
N LYS A 42 -7.06 -12.11 1.67
CA LYS A 42 -7.22 -12.25 0.21
C LYS A 42 -6.88 -10.96 -0.54
N LEU A 43 -7.24 -9.80 0.01
CA LEU A 43 -6.89 -8.51 -0.57
C LEU A 43 -5.37 -8.32 -0.63
N LEU A 44 -4.67 -8.63 0.46
CA LEU A 44 -3.21 -8.55 0.52
C LEU A 44 -2.55 -9.51 -0.48
N ASP A 45 -3.04 -10.75 -0.58
CA ASP A 45 -2.54 -11.72 -1.56
C ASP A 45 -2.70 -11.23 -3.00
N VAL A 46 -3.87 -10.67 -3.33
CA VAL A 46 -4.14 -10.09 -4.66
C VAL A 46 -3.24 -8.89 -4.92
N PHE A 47 -3.07 -8.01 -3.94
CA PHE A 47 -2.17 -6.86 -4.04
C PHE A 47 -0.72 -7.31 -4.34
N ASP A 48 -0.18 -8.26 -3.58
CA ASP A 48 1.18 -8.78 -3.81
C ASP A 48 1.34 -9.40 -5.21
N VAL A 49 0.33 -10.13 -5.68
CA VAL A 49 0.34 -10.70 -7.04
C VAL A 49 0.30 -9.60 -8.10
N LEU A 50 -0.52 -8.55 -7.91
CA LEU A 50 -0.61 -7.42 -8.84
C LEU A 50 0.71 -6.68 -8.92
N ILE A 51 1.31 -6.30 -7.79
CA ILE A 51 2.62 -5.62 -7.76
C ILE A 51 3.70 -6.48 -8.43
N ARG A 52 3.73 -7.79 -8.15
CA ARG A 52 4.70 -8.69 -8.77
C ARG A 52 4.51 -8.79 -10.28
N SER A 53 3.28 -8.85 -10.76
CA SER A 53 2.95 -9.11 -12.17
C SER A 53 2.95 -7.84 -13.04
N CYS A 54 2.72 -6.67 -12.44
CA CYS A 54 2.62 -5.40 -13.14
C CYS A 54 4.01 -4.89 -13.56
N PRO A 55 4.21 -4.43 -14.82
CA PRO A 55 5.43 -3.75 -15.24
C PRO A 55 5.70 -2.48 -14.43
N GLU A 56 6.97 -2.13 -14.25
CA GLU A 56 7.36 -0.92 -13.50
C GLU A 56 6.77 0.37 -14.10
N ALA A 57 6.67 0.48 -15.43
CA ALA A 57 6.05 1.63 -16.08
C ALA A 57 4.57 1.81 -15.70
N GLU A 58 3.80 0.71 -15.69
CA GLU A 58 2.39 0.75 -15.30
C GLU A 58 2.22 1.04 -13.80
N LEU A 59 3.11 0.53 -12.94
CA LEU A 59 3.12 0.89 -11.52
C LEU A 59 3.38 2.40 -11.32
N ASN A 60 4.28 2.98 -12.10
CA ASN A 60 4.53 4.42 -12.06
C ASN A 60 3.31 5.24 -12.52
N ASP A 61 2.54 4.76 -13.51
CA ASP A 61 1.30 5.42 -13.94
C ASP A 61 0.21 5.33 -12.85
N VAL A 62 0.12 4.20 -12.15
CA VAL A 62 -0.76 4.05 -10.98
C VAL A 62 -0.38 5.05 -9.89
N LEU A 63 0.92 5.16 -9.56
CA LEU A 63 1.39 6.13 -8.56
C LEU A 63 1.05 7.57 -8.95
N GLN A 64 1.17 7.93 -10.23
CA GLN A 64 0.79 9.28 -10.70
C GLN A 64 -0.70 9.58 -10.50
N THR A 65 -1.55 8.57 -10.52
CA THR A 65 -2.98 8.73 -10.26
C THR A 65 -3.25 9.16 -8.81
N PHE A 66 -2.37 8.77 -7.89
CA PHE A 66 -2.45 9.07 -6.45
C PHE A 66 -1.37 10.07 -5.98
N ASP A 67 -0.80 10.85 -6.89
CA ASP A 67 0.33 11.76 -6.60
C ASP A 67 -0.03 12.81 -5.54
N THR A 68 -1.30 13.22 -5.45
CA THR A 68 -1.78 14.17 -4.44
C THR A 68 -1.74 13.54 -3.05
N GLU A 69 -2.36 12.38 -2.88
CA GLU A 69 -2.42 11.65 -1.61
C GLU A 69 -1.02 11.23 -1.15
N LEU A 70 -0.16 10.82 -2.09
CA LEU A 70 1.23 10.50 -1.80
C LEU A 70 1.99 11.73 -1.27
N LYS A 71 1.76 12.93 -1.83
CA LYS A 71 2.38 14.17 -1.34
C LYS A 71 1.89 14.53 0.06
N GLU A 72 0.59 14.40 0.33
CA GLU A 72 0.02 14.65 1.65
C GLU A 72 0.67 13.74 2.71
N LEU A 73 0.85 12.45 2.39
CA LEU A 73 1.57 11.51 3.27
C LEU A 73 3.03 11.92 3.54
N PHE A 74 3.71 12.55 2.58
CA PHE A 74 5.07 13.06 2.78
C PHE A 74 5.12 14.35 3.59
N ASP A 75 4.13 15.24 3.41
CA ASP A 75 4.04 16.50 4.16
C ASP A 75 3.72 16.23 5.64
N GLU A 76 2.85 15.26 5.95
CA GLU A 76 2.51 14.86 7.33
C GLU A 76 3.71 14.30 8.11
N ASP A 77 4.62 13.57 7.46
CA ASP A 77 5.86 13.09 8.09
C ASP A 77 6.86 14.23 8.34
N SER A 78 6.78 15.33 7.58
CA SER A 78 7.68 16.49 7.74
C SER A 78 7.30 17.38 8.93
N GLU A 79 6.03 17.41 9.34
CA GLU A 79 5.57 18.20 10.50
C GLU A 79 5.72 17.45 11.84
N ALA A 80 6.01 16.15 11.81
CA ALA A 80 6.12 15.30 13.00
C ALA A 80 7.55 15.19 13.60
N SER A 81 8.51 15.99 13.13
CA SER A 81 9.93 15.98 13.59
C SER A 81 10.30 17.19 14.46
#